data_AF-A0A9D0XL80-F1
#
_entry.id   AF-A0A9D0XL80-F1
#
_cell.length_a   1.000
_cell.length_b   1.000
_cell.length_c   1.000
_cell.angle_alpha   90.00
_cell.angle_beta   90.00
_cell.angle_gamma   90.00
#
_symmetry.space_group_name_H-M   'P 1'
#
loop_
_entity.id
_entity.type
_entity.pdbx_description
1 polymer ?
#
loop_
_entity_poly.entity_id
_entity_poly.type
_entity_poly.pdbx_seq_one_letter_code
_entity_poly.pdbx_strand_id
1 'polypeptide(L)'
;MWHIYWRFFGLTLHTRYARIRLIFTFQTRNIMRKQETTNTGFSLSYSSKQLSTKLYQCLLFACCISILLLSGCRRDDDTVVLVDQEEFSAMDRQIISDYLQNEIDNNASFTLLNPVSTSEIAAFYEYLDRNYQTLIRTDRVLNRDKLNWSIHILKDDEIKNTFITPGGAMYITTGMLKTIQTEHELVNILAHEISYADSDVLINKLKELYDGTVLFEIIAGKNPPELIKMAEGLQNIHYSESEVLDADSYAVDIICDFLYDPHGMRDFLYRVMETGEDLIWLKNRPSSNDRPILVEQSASGCGPGSTFESRYQMFVAKLP
;
A
#
# COMPACT_ATOMS: atom_id res chain seq x y z
N MET A 1 -46.88 -22.77 -13.61
CA MET A 1 -47.42 -23.83 -12.75
C MET A 1 -46.27 -24.41 -11.94
N TRP A 2 -46.39 -24.32 -10.62
CA TRP A 2 -45.67 -25.05 -9.56
C TRP A 2 -44.17 -24.77 -9.30
N HIS A 3 -43.94 -24.20 -8.12
CA HIS A 3 -42.72 -24.28 -7.32
C HIS A 3 -42.47 -25.72 -6.85
N ILE A 4 -41.20 -26.12 -6.75
CA ILE A 4 -40.75 -27.15 -5.79
C ILE A 4 -39.44 -26.67 -5.15
N TYR A 5 -39.50 -26.39 -3.86
CA TYR A 5 -38.37 -26.39 -2.93
C TYR A 5 -38.12 -27.82 -2.44
N TRP A 6 -36.87 -28.20 -2.14
CA TRP A 6 -36.51 -28.95 -0.91
C TRP A 6 -34.99 -28.82 -0.61
N ARG A 7 -34.70 -28.86 0.70
CA ARG A 7 -33.43 -28.62 1.40
C ARG A 7 -32.65 -29.92 1.68
N PHE A 8 -31.32 -29.76 1.76
CA PHE A 8 -30.26 -30.43 2.55
C PHE A 8 -30.21 -31.97 2.71
N PHE A 9 -29.01 -32.53 2.47
CA PHE A 9 -28.30 -33.37 3.45
C PHE A 9 -26.79 -33.15 3.30
N GLY A 10 -26.09 -32.95 4.42
CA GLY A 10 -24.66 -32.68 4.47
C GLY A 10 -23.81 -33.94 4.27
N LEU A 11 -22.53 -33.72 3.98
CA LEU A 11 -21.48 -34.71 4.17
C LEU A 11 -20.21 -34.00 4.64
N THR A 12 -19.92 -34.18 5.91
CA THR A 12 -18.63 -33.90 6.54
C THR A 12 -17.62 -34.91 6.02
N LEU A 13 -16.49 -34.47 5.48
CA LEU A 13 -15.36 -35.32 5.13
C LEU A 13 -14.12 -34.81 5.84
N HIS A 14 -13.82 -35.43 6.98
CA HIS A 14 -12.47 -35.52 7.52
C HIS A 14 -11.93 -36.90 7.15
N THR A 15 -10.83 -36.97 6.40
CA THR A 15 -9.67 -37.81 6.73
C THR A 15 -8.56 -37.68 5.70
N ARG A 16 -7.36 -37.76 6.27
CA ARG A 16 -6.00 -37.71 5.73
C ARG A 16 -5.67 -38.88 4.78
N TYR A 17 -4.81 -38.60 3.79
CA TYR A 17 -3.91 -39.50 3.04
C TYR A 17 -4.48 -40.74 2.32
N ALA A 18 -4.47 -40.75 0.98
CA ALA A 18 -3.92 -41.84 0.16
C ALA A 18 -3.95 -41.54 -1.36
N ARG A 19 -2.84 -41.89 -2.03
CA ARG A 19 -2.57 -41.80 -3.47
C ARG A 19 -3.63 -42.54 -4.31
N ILE A 20 -4.12 -41.92 -5.38
CA ILE A 20 -4.89 -42.61 -6.43
C ILE A 20 -4.05 -42.69 -7.70
N ARG A 21 -3.76 -43.92 -8.12
CA ARG A 21 -3.08 -44.30 -9.36
C ARG A 21 -4.18 -44.67 -10.36
N LEU A 22 -4.33 -43.91 -11.45
CA LEU A 22 -5.25 -44.25 -12.54
C LEU A 22 -4.53 -45.16 -13.54
N ILE A 23 -5.00 -46.41 -13.66
CA ILE A 23 -4.59 -47.38 -14.68
C ILE A 23 -5.74 -47.47 -15.69
N PHE A 24 -5.44 -47.25 -16.97
CA PHE A 24 -6.35 -47.49 -18.07
C PHE A 24 -6.28 -48.96 -18.51
N THR A 25 -7.43 -49.59 -18.66
CA THR A 25 -7.57 -50.83 -19.46
C THR A 25 -8.78 -50.67 -20.37
N PHE A 26 -8.52 -50.68 -21.68
CA PHE A 26 -9.53 -50.69 -22.75
C PHE A 26 -9.82 -52.15 -23.11
N GLN A 27 -11.09 -52.55 -23.10
CA GLN A 27 -11.51 -53.87 -23.58
C GLN A 27 -12.55 -53.66 -24.68
N THR A 28 -12.22 -54.07 -25.91
CA THR A 28 -13.13 -54.02 -27.06
C THR A 28 -14.03 -55.25 -27.07
N ARG A 29 -15.33 -55.04 -27.35
CA ARG A 29 -16.26 -56.13 -27.68
C ARG A 29 -16.99 -55.81 -28.97
N ASN A 30 -16.69 -56.61 -30.00
CA ASN A 30 -17.41 -56.67 -31.26
C ASN A 30 -18.76 -57.37 -31.07
N ILE A 31 -19.83 -56.85 -31.70
CA ILE A 31 -21.04 -57.62 -31.99
C ILE A 31 -21.35 -57.46 -33.49
N MET A 32 -21.54 -58.60 -34.13
CA MET A 32 -21.73 -58.81 -35.57
C MET A 32 -23.21 -58.96 -35.94
N ARG A 33 -23.50 -58.57 -37.20
CA ARG A 33 -24.51 -59.10 -38.15
C ARG A 33 -26.00 -58.82 -37.95
N LYS A 34 -26.60 -58.24 -39.01
CA LYS A 34 -27.53 -58.97 -39.88
C LYS A 34 -27.43 -58.48 -41.34
N GLN A 35 -27.35 -59.41 -42.28
CA GLN A 35 -27.44 -59.23 -43.74
C GLN A 35 -28.86 -59.60 -44.19
N GLU A 36 -29.36 -58.93 -45.24
CA GLU A 36 -30.15 -59.47 -46.37
C GLU A 36 -30.35 -58.32 -47.40
N THR A 37 -29.58 -58.33 -48.50
CA THR A 37 -29.99 -58.50 -49.92
C THR A 37 -31.11 -57.56 -50.37
N THR A 38 -30.93 -56.68 -51.37
CA THR A 38 -30.74 -57.03 -52.79
C THR A 38 -30.06 -55.95 -53.65
N ASN A 39 -29.11 -56.41 -54.47
CA ASN A 39 -28.61 -55.94 -55.78
C ASN A 39 -29.07 -54.58 -56.36
N THR A 40 -28.08 -53.71 -56.61
CA THR A 40 -27.83 -53.09 -57.93
C THR A 40 -26.33 -52.85 -58.11
N GLY A 41 -25.84 -53.04 -59.34
CA GLY A 41 -24.42 -53.23 -59.66
C GLY A 41 -23.53 -52.00 -59.59
N PHE A 42 -22.22 -52.26 -59.49
CA PHE A 42 -21.19 -51.78 -60.41
C PHE A 42 -19.86 -52.46 -60.03
N SER A 43 -19.23 -53.16 -60.98
CA SER A 43 -17.87 -53.69 -60.79
C SER A 43 -16.86 -52.56 -60.85
N LEU A 44 -16.17 -52.29 -59.75
CA LEU A 44 -14.94 -51.50 -59.73
C LEU A 44 -13.83 -52.36 -59.12
N SER A 45 -12.98 -52.89 -60.00
CA SER A 45 -11.69 -53.46 -59.65
C SER A 45 -10.80 -52.34 -59.10
N TYR A 46 -10.74 -52.19 -57.78
CA TYR A 46 -9.79 -51.27 -57.14
C TYR A 46 -8.56 -52.06 -56.67
N SER A 47 -7.41 -51.71 -57.26
CA SER A 47 -6.12 -52.35 -56.99
C SER A 47 -5.70 -52.18 -55.53
N SER A 48 -5.36 -53.28 -54.86
CA SER A 48 -4.91 -53.32 -53.45
C SER A 48 -3.69 -52.45 -53.14
N LYS A 49 -2.91 -52.06 -54.17
CA LYS A 49 -1.77 -51.13 -54.04
C LYS A 49 -2.19 -49.67 -53.81
N GLN A 50 -3.40 -49.28 -54.18
CA GLN A 50 -3.88 -47.90 -54.02
C GLN A 50 -4.51 -47.64 -52.65
N LEU A 51 -4.92 -48.71 -51.94
CA LEU A 51 -5.48 -48.62 -50.59
C LEU A 51 -4.37 -48.47 -49.54
N SER A 52 -3.21 -49.12 -49.74
CA SER A 52 -2.10 -49.04 -48.78
C SER A 52 -1.39 -47.68 -48.79
N THR A 53 -1.32 -47.00 -49.94
CA THR A 53 -0.70 -45.67 -50.05
C THR A 53 -1.56 -44.59 -49.42
N LYS A 54 -2.89 -44.65 -49.56
CA LYS A 54 -3.82 -43.74 -48.88
C LYS A 54 -3.83 -43.96 -47.37
N LEU A 55 -3.73 -45.21 -46.91
CA LEU A 55 -3.63 -45.52 -45.48
C LEU A 55 -2.32 -44.98 -44.87
N TYR A 56 -1.20 -45.10 -45.59
CA TYR A 56 0.09 -44.55 -45.17
C TYR A 56 0.08 -43.01 -45.15
N GLN A 57 -0.57 -42.37 -46.12
CA GLN A 57 -0.73 -40.92 -46.15
C GLN A 57 -1.60 -40.42 -44.99
N CYS A 58 -2.68 -41.12 -44.65
CA CYS A 58 -3.50 -40.79 -43.49
C CYS A 58 -2.75 -41.00 -42.16
N LEU A 59 -1.96 -42.06 -42.03
CA LEU A 59 -1.15 -42.32 -40.83
C LEU A 59 -0.02 -41.30 -40.67
N LEU A 60 0.64 -40.90 -41.76
CA LEU A 60 1.64 -39.82 -41.75
C LEU A 60 1.00 -38.48 -41.36
N PHE A 61 -0.19 -38.16 -41.88
CA PHE A 61 -0.90 -36.93 -41.53
C PHE A 61 -1.36 -36.92 -40.07
N ALA A 62 -1.87 -38.05 -39.56
CA ALA A 62 -2.24 -38.21 -38.16
C ALA A 62 -1.01 -38.12 -37.23
N CYS A 63 0.13 -38.65 -37.64
CA CYS A 63 1.38 -38.55 -36.88
C CYS A 63 1.91 -37.09 -36.86
N CYS A 64 1.87 -36.38 -37.98
CA CYS A 64 2.24 -34.96 -38.06
C CYS A 64 1.32 -34.06 -37.21
N ILE A 65 0.01 -34.32 -37.18
CA ILE A 65 -0.94 -33.62 -36.29
C ILE A 65 -0.64 -33.94 -34.83
N SER A 66 -0.31 -35.19 -34.50
CA SER A 66 0.05 -35.59 -33.13
C SER A 66 1.35 -34.91 -32.65
N ILE A 67 2.32 -34.72 -33.56
CA ILE A 67 3.57 -33.99 -33.26
C ILE A 67 3.29 -32.48 -33.10
N LEU A 68 2.38 -31.90 -33.90
CA LEU A 68 1.95 -30.50 -33.76
C LEU A 68 1.17 -30.24 -32.46
N LEU A 69 0.39 -31.22 -31.98
CA LEU A 69 -0.34 -31.15 -30.71
C LEU A 69 0.55 -31.36 -29.47
N LEU A 70 1.76 -31.92 -29.64
CA LEU A 70 2.74 -32.13 -28.56
C LEU A 70 3.83 -31.05 -28.52
N SER A 71 3.92 -30.17 -29.53
CA SER A 71 4.81 -29.00 -29.55
C SER A 71 4.24 -27.76 -28.83
N GLY A 72 3.19 -27.94 -28.01
CA GLY A 72 2.81 -26.96 -26.99
C GLY A 72 3.78 -26.99 -25.81
N CYS A 73 5.04 -26.60 -26.04
CA CYS A 73 5.94 -26.20 -24.95
C CYS A 73 5.32 -24.98 -24.28
N ARG A 74 4.51 -25.22 -23.24
CA ARG A 74 4.18 -24.22 -22.23
C ARG A 74 5.51 -23.93 -21.54
N ARG A 75 6.17 -22.83 -21.94
CA ARG A 75 7.03 -22.13 -21.00
C ARG A 75 6.15 -21.84 -19.80
N ASP A 76 6.61 -22.17 -18.61
CA ASP A 76 6.16 -21.47 -17.42
C ASP A 76 6.59 -20.02 -17.64
N ASP A 77 5.77 -19.30 -18.42
CA ASP A 77 5.77 -17.86 -18.40
C ASP A 77 5.53 -17.54 -16.94
N ASP A 78 6.46 -16.76 -16.40
CA ASP A 78 6.27 -15.97 -15.20
C ASP A 78 4.79 -15.68 -15.08
N THR A 79 4.20 -16.02 -13.94
CA THR A 79 2.94 -15.39 -13.57
C THR A 79 3.19 -13.91 -13.76
N VAL A 80 2.69 -13.35 -14.86
CA VAL A 80 2.45 -11.94 -15.00
C VAL A 80 1.39 -11.72 -13.96
N VAL A 81 1.85 -11.48 -12.73
CA VAL A 81 1.15 -10.60 -11.83
C VAL A 81 0.89 -9.41 -12.73
N LEU A 82 -0.38 -9.22 -13.11
CA LEU A 82 -0.83 -7.92 -13.53
C LEU A 82 -0.59 -7.05 -12.30
N VAL A 83 0.65 -6.58 -12.17
CA VAL A 83 0.97 -5.46 -11.30
C VAL A 83 0.08 -4.39 -11.86
N ASP A 84 -0.87 -3.96 -11.04
CA ASP A 84 -1.75 -2.88 -11.41
C ASP A 84 -0.84 -1.75 -11.89
N GLN A 85 -0.94 -1.38 -13.17
CA GLN A 85 0.06 -0.50 -13.81
C GLN A 85 0.05 0.93 -13.24
N GLU A 86 -0.80 1.18 -12.23
CA GLU A 86 -0.98 2.45 -11.55
C GLU A 86 -0.59 2.41 -10.06
N GLU A 87 0.05 1.35 -9.56
CA GLU A 87 0.60 1.32 -8.21
C GLU A 87 2.03 1.88 -8.20
N PHE A 88 2.25 2.97 -7.45
CA PHE A 88 3.55 3.62 -7.34
C PHE A 88 4.42 2.84 -6.35
N SER A 89 5.55 2.30 -6.83
CA SER A 89 6.46 1.58 -5.95
C SER A 89 7.07 2.50 -4.88
N ALA A 90 7.66 1.94 -3.83
CA ALA A 90 8.41 2.75 -2.85
C ALA A 90 9.55 3.56 -3.51
N MET A 91 10.18 3.02 -4.57
CA MET A 91 11.19 3.74 -5.34
C MET A 91 10.59 4.92 -6.10
N ASP A 92 9.42 4.74 -6.72
CA ASP A 92 8.71 5.82 -7.43
C ASP A 92 8.29 6.93 -6.46
N ARG A 93 7.76 6.54 -5.30
CA ARG A 93 7.42 7.47 -4.21
C ARG A 93 8.64 8.25 -3.71
N GLN A 94 9.80 7.60 -3.62
CA GLN A 94 11.06 8.26 -3.26
C GLN A 94 11.47 9.29 -4.33
N ILE A 95 11.43 8.95 -5.62
CA ILE A 95 11.77 9.88 -6.70
C ILE A 95 10.85 11.10 -6.66
N ILE A 96 9.54 10.88 -6.53
CA ILE A 96 8.56 11.97 -6.42
C ILE A 96 8.88 12.86 -5.21
N SER A 97 9.19 12.26 -4.06
CA SER A 97 9.58 13.00 -2.86
C SER A 97 10.85 13.83 -3.06
N ASP A 98 11.88 13.30 -3.71
CA ASP A 98 13.13 14.03 -3.95
C ASP A 98 12.88 15.32 -4.75
N TYR A 99 12.03 15.25 -5.78
CA TYR A 99 11.63 16.42 -6.57
C TYR A 99 10.79 17.41 -5.75
N LEU A 100 9.84 16.92 -4.94
CA LEU A 100 9.02 17.77 -4.07
C LEU A 100 9.84 18.46 -2.98
N GLN A 101 10.78 17.75 -2.36
CA GLN A 101 11.70 18.31 -1.37
C GLN A 101 12.56 19.41 -2.01
N ASN A 102 13.08 19.19 -3.23
CA ASN A 102 13.83 20.23 -3.94
C ASN A 102 12.99 21.50 -4.14
N GLU A 103 11.71 21.37 -4.51
CA GLU A 103 10.84 22.56 -4.63
C GLU A 103 10.52 23.21 -3.28
N ILE A 104 10.28 22.42 -2.21
CA ILE A 104 10.05 22.95 -0.86
C ILE A 104 11.27 23.73 -0.38
N ASP A 105 12.46 23.13 -0.45
CA ASP A 105 13.71 23.68 0.07
C ASP A 105 14.13 24.98 -0.65
N ASN A 106 13.71 25.16 -1.90
CA ASN A 106 13.98 26.36 -2.71
C ASN A 106 12.82 27.37 -2.75
N ASN A 107 11.69 27.09 -2.08
CA ASN A 107 10.54 27.97 -2.08
C ASN A 107 10.52 28.88 -0.85
N ALA A 108 10.47 30.20 -1.07
CA ALA A 108 10.50 31.21 -0.02
C ALA A 108 9.32 31.12 0.98
N SER A 109 8.24 30.42 0.61
CA SER A 109 7.10 30.16 1.49
C SER A 109 7.43 29.14 2.59
N PHE A 110 8.48 28.34 2.41
CA PHE A 110 8.93 27.32 3.37
C PHE A 110 10.29 27.71 3.94
N THR A 111 10.28 28.47 5.04
CA THR A 111 11.55 28.84 5.71
C THR A 111 12.03 27.70 6.57
N LEU A 112 13.03 26.93 6.10
CA LEU A 112 13.65 25.87 6.88
C LEU A 112 14.51 26.42 8.02
N LEU A 113 14.34 25.86 9.22
CA LEU A 113 15.20 26.14 10.36
C LEU A 113 16.54 25.42 10.18
N ASN A 114 17.63 26.18 10.04
CA ASN A 114 18.95 25.59 9.84
C ASN A 114 19.37 24.73 11.05
N PRO A 115 19.63 23.42 10.85
CA PRO A 115 19.93 22.48 11.94
C PRO A 115 21.25 22.77 12.66
N VAL A 116 22.19 23.48 12.02
CA VAL A 116 23.49 23.83 12.62
C VAL A 116 23.60 25.31 13.02
N SER A 117 22.46 26.00 13.13
CA SER A 117 22.44 27.43 13.50
C SER A 117 22.95 27.68 14.92
N THR A 118 22.59 26.83 15.89
CA THR A 118 23.12 26.84 17.25
C THR A 118 23.27 25.42 17.79
N SER A 119 24.01 25.24 18.89
CA SER A 119 24.11 23.95 19.59
C SER A 119 22.76 23.45 20.10
N GLU A 120 21.89 24.36 20.52
CA GLU A 120 20.54 24.06 21.01
C GLU A 120 19.64 23.54 19.91
N ILE A 121 19.69 24.16 18.73
CA ILE A 121 18.92 23.72 17.56
C ILE A 121 19.44 22.38 17.05
N ALA A 122 20.77 22.19 16.99
CA ALA A 122 21.35 20.90 16.61
C ALA A 122 20.89 19.77 17.54
N ALA A 123 20.95 20.01 18.87
CA ALA A 123 20.47 19.03 19.84
C ALA A 123 18.96 18.76 19.73
N PHE A 124 18.17 19.75 19.31
CA PHE A 124 16.74 19.54 19.11
C PHE A 124 16.45 18.71 17.84
N TYR A 125 17.18 18.94 16.75
CA TYR A 125 17.11 18.08 15.57
C TYR A 125 17.51 16.64 15.88
N GLU A 126 18.58 16.41 16.64
CA GLU A 126 18.96 15.07 17.09
C GLU A 126 17.86 14.41 17.94
N TYR A 127 17.20 15.18 18.80
CA TYR A 127 16.08 14.72 19.60
C TYR A 127 14.88 14.31 18.73
N LEU A 128 14.50 15.13 17.75
CA LEU A 128 13.39 14.86 16.84
C LEU A 128 13.71 13.66 15.94
N ASP A 129 14.88 13.64 15.32
CA ASP A 129 15.32 12.54 14.46
C ASP A 129 15.34 11.22 15.25
N ARG A 130 15.90 11.19 16.48
CA ARG A 130 15.88 9.98 17.30
C ARG A 130 14.46 9.47 17.54
N ASN A 131 13.51 10.34 17.89
CA ASN A 131 12.13 9.93 18.12
C ASN A 131 11.49 9.44 16.81
N TYR A 132 11.70 10.14 15.70
CA TYR A 132 11.18 9.77 14.39
C TYR A 132 11.72 8.40 13.91
N GLN A 133 13.03 8.23 13.93
CA GLN A 133 13.71 6.98 13.55
C GLN A 133 13.35 5.82 14.49
N THR A 134 13.00 6.09 15.75
CA THR A 134 12.52 5.05 16.67
C THR A 134 11.20 4.45 16.19
N LEU A 135 10.27 5.28 15.72
CA LEU A 135 8.98 4.84 15.18
C LEU A 135 9.17 4.04 13.87
N ILE A 136 10.04 4.55 12.98
CA ILE A 136 10.33 3.93 11.67
C ILE A 136 10.96 2.55 11.80
N ARG A 137 11.77 2.30 12.83
CA ARG A 137 12.48 1.02 13.01
C ARG A 137 11.58 -0.13 13.47
N THR A 138 10.32 0.11 13.79
CA THR A 138 9.35 -0.96 14.08
C THR A 138 9.11 -1.84 12.86
N ASP A 139 8.61 -3.06 13.05
CA ASP A 139 8.16 -3.95 11.97
C ASP A 139 6.79 -3.59 11.40
N ARG A 140 6.08 -2.67 12.07
CA ARG A 140 4.82 -2.06 11.59
C ARG A 140 5.04 -1.16 10.39
N VAL A 141 6.20 -0.50 10.30
CA VAL A 141 6.53 0.40 9.18
C VAL A 141 7.12 -0.42 8.03
N LEU A 142 6.29 -0.70 7.02
CA LEU A 142 6.58 -1.66 5.96
C LEU A 142 7.67 -1.18 4.98
N ASN A 143 7.78 0.14 4.81
CA ASN A 143 8.71 0.78 3.89
C ASN A 143 9.91 1.43 4.61
N ARG A 144 10.17 1.05 5.86
CA ARG A 144 11.29 1.55 6.68
C ARG A 144 12.66 1.50 6.00
N ASP A 145 12.91 0.47 5.19
CA ASP A 145 14.17 0.25 4.47
C ASP A 145 14.10 0.65 2.99
N LYS A 146 12.96 1.19 2.53
CA LYS A 146 12.71 1.51 1.11
C LYS A 146 12.55 3.00 0.85
N LEU A 147 12.16 3.78 1.85
CA LEU A 147 11.99 5.22 1.78
C LEU A 147 13.08 5.91 2.61
N ASN A 148 13.45 7.12 2.22
CA ASN A 148 14.44 7.93 2.93
C ASN A 148 13.73 8.86 3.91
N TRP A 149 13.53 8.34 5.12
CA TRP A 149 12.86 9.06 6.19
C TRP A 149 13.75 10.15 6.79
N SER A 150 13.29 11.40 6.71
CA SER A 150 13.93 12.56 7.31
C SER A 150 12.89 13.46 7.98
N ILE A 151 13.32 14.31 8.91
CA ILE A 151 12.45 15.30 9.57
C ILE A 151 13.07 16.69 9.50
N HIS A 152 12.25 17.66 9.15
CA HIS A 152 12.63 19.04 8.89
C HIS A 152 11.73 19.99 9.69
N ILE A 153 12.30 21.07 10.22
CA ILE A 153 11.54 22.09 10.94
C ILE A 153 11.34 23.30 10.04
N LEU A 154 10.09 23.73 9.88
CA LEU A 154 9.71 24.98 9.25
C LEU A 154 9.59 26.08 10.31
N LYS A 155 10.33 27.18 10.16
CA LYS A 155 10.29 28.33 11.06
C LYS A 155 9.05 29.19 10.77
N ASP A 156 7.93 28.78 11.36
CA ASP A 156 6.64 29.46 11.27
C ASP A 156 5.84 29.17 12.55
N ASP A 157 5.70 30.19 13.41
CA ASP A 157 4.97 30.10 14.68
C ASP A 157 3.45 30.29 14.51
N GLU A 158 3.04 30.93 13.42
CA GLU A 158 1.63 31.25 13.15
C GLU A 158 0.90 30.02 12.63
N ILE A 159 1.56 29.27 11.74
CA ILE A 159 1.04 28.04 11.18
C ILE A 159 1.32 26.88 12.13
N LYS A 160 0.26 26.18 12.55
CA LYS A 160 0.34 24.95 13.35
C LYS A 160 0.04 23.76 12.42
N ASN A 161 1.08 23.25 11.77
CA ASN A 161 0.94 22.18 10.81
C ASN A 161 2.11 21.18 10.86
N THR A 162 1.83 19.97 10.40
CA THR A 162 2.83 18.99 10.02
C THR A 162 2.32 18.22 8.80
N PHE A 163 3.22 17.85 7.92
CA PHE A 163 2.93 17.07 6.72
C PHE A 163 4.14 16.24 6.33
N ILE A 164 3.93 15.27 5.44
CA ILE A 164 4.96 14.36 4.97
C ILE A 164 4.92 14.28 3.44
N THR A 165 6.06 13.97 2.83
CA THR A 165 6.14 13.63 1.41
C THR A 165 5.97 12.12 1.20
N PRO A 166 5.65 11.65 -0.03
CA PRO A 166 5.51 10.21 -0.30
C PRO A 166 6.77 9.37 0.02
N GLY A 167 7.94 10.01 0.09
CA GLY A 167 9.24 9.41 0.38
C GLY A 167 9.62 9.44 1.86
N GLY A 168 8.72 9.87 2.74
CA GLY A 168 8.97 9.85 4.19
C GLY A 168 9.70 11.07 4.76
N ALA A 169 9.95 12.11 3.95
CA ALA A 169 10.44 13.39 4.45
C ALA A 169 9.30 14.18 5.10
N MET A 170 9.41 14.43 6.40
CA MET A 170 8.44 15.10 7.24
C MET A 170 8.83 16.56 7.48
N TYR A 171 7.82 17.44 7.46
CA TYR A 171 7.96 18.86 7.73
C TYR A 171 7.01 19.24 8.86
N ILE A 172 7.55 19.79 9.94
CA ILE A 172 6.77 20.25 11.10
C ILE A 172 7.08 21.72 11.39
N THR A 173 6.05 22.54 11.62
CA THR A 173 6.25 23.96 11.90
C THR A 173 6.64 24.21 13.36
N THR A 174 7.36 25.31 13.64
CA THR A 174 7.64 25.72 15.02
C THR A 174 6.35 26.02 15.80
N GLY A 175 5.31 26.51 15.15
CA GLY A 175 3.97 26.67 15.71
C GLY A 175 3.38 25.34 16.18
N MET A 176 3.47 24.28 15.36
CA MET A 176 3.00 22.94 15.75
C MET A 176 3.79 22.38 16.93
N LEU A 177 5.12 22.51 16.91
CA LEU A 177 5.99 22.06 18.01
C LEU A 177 5.68 22.80 19.33
N LYS A 178 5.33 24.09 19.26
CA LYS A 178 4.93 24.88 20.44
C LYS A 178 3.51 24.55 20.95
N THR A 179 2.62 24.05 20.10
CA THR A 179 1.26 23.61 20.48
C THR A 179 1.22 22.22 21.12
N ILE A 180 2.12 21.32 20.73
CA ILE A 180 2.33 20.04 21.40
C ILE A 180 2.86 20.31 22.82
N GLN A 181 2.43 19.56 23.83
CA GLN A 181 2.84 19.79 25.23
C GLN A 181 3.75 18.71 25.79
N THR A 182 3.76 17.54 25.18
CA THR A 182 4.45 16.37 25.73
C THR A 182 5.06 15.52 24.61
N GLU A 183 6.02 14.67 24.97
CA GLU A 183 6.67 13.82 23.96
C GLU A 183 5.75 12.72 23.45
N HIS A 184 4.87 12.17 24.30
CA HIS A 184 3.94 11.14 23.86
C HIS A 184 2.91 11.66 22.83
N GLU A 185 2.51 12.94 22.92
CA GLU A 185 1.73 13.61 21.87
C GLU A 185 2.54 13.78 20.59
N LEU A 186 3.81 14.23 20.72
CA LEU A 186 4.71 14.37 19.59
C LEU A 186 4.79 13.05 18.82
N VAL A 187 5.18 11.95 19.48
CA VAL A 187 5.38 10.67 18.78
C VAL A 187 4.08 10.11 18.19
N ASN A 188 2.92 10.37 18.80
CA ASN A 188 1.61 10.06 18.22
C ASN A 188 1.37 10.81 16.91
N ILE A 189 1.63 12.12 16.88
CA ILE A 189 1.50 12.93 15.66
C ILE A 189 2.52 12.49 14.60
N LEU A 190 3.77 12.20 14.99
CA LEU A 190 4.78 11.70 14.04
C LEU A 190 4.35 10.35 13.44
N ALA A 191 3.89 9.39 14.26
CA ALA A 191 3.43 8.09 13.81
C ALA A 191 2.17 8.19 12.92
N HIS A 192 1.26 9.11 13.24
CA HIS A 192 0.11 9.46 12.41
C HIS A 192 0.55 9.88 11.01
N GLU A 193 1.51 10.79 10.90
CA GLU A 193 2.01 11.24 9.60
C GLU A 193 2.81 10.15 8.86
N ILE A 194 3.59 9.31 9.57
CA ILE A 194 4.29 8.16 8.97
C ILE A 194 3.30 7.26 8.23
N SER A 195 2.10 7.04 8.78
CA SER A 195 1.06 6.20 8.15
C SER A 195 0.74 6.63 6.72
N TYR A 196 0.73 7.94 6.43
CA TYR A 196 0.36 8.46 5.12
C TYR A 196 1.43 8.20 4.05
N ALA A 197 2.71 8.18 4.45
CA ALA A 197 3.81 7.85 3.55
C ALA A 197 4.08 6.34 3.48
N ASP A 198 3.86 5.60 4.56
CA ASP A 198 4.05 4.14 4.57
C ASP A 198 2.93 3.43 3.78
N SER A 199 1.71 3.94 3.84
CA SER A 199 0.59 3.50 3.00
C SER A 199 0.56 4.19 1.63
N ASP A 200 -0.44 3.85 0.81
CA ASP A 200 -0.68 4.51 -0.48
C ASP A 200 -1.59 5.74 -0.38
N VAL A 201 -2.04 6.13 0.82
CA VAL A 201 -3.01 7.22 0.99
C VAL A 201 -2.49 8.52 0.40
N LEU A 202 -1.29 8.97 0.79
CA LEU A 202 -0.76 10.24 0.30
C LEU A 202 -0.51 10.22 -1.21
N ILE A 203 0.09 9.15 -1.74
CA ILE A 203 0.37 9.08 -3.19
C ILE A 203 -0.92 9.06 -4.00
N ASN A 204 -1.97 8.40 -3.50
CA ASN A 204 -3.29 8.42 -4.14
C ASN A 204 -3.94 9.81 -4.10
N LYS A 205 -3.80 10.57 -3.01
CA LYS A 205 -4.24 11.99 -2.97
C LYS A 205 -3.53 12.82 -4.02
N LEU A 206 -2.22 12.65 -4.19
CA LEU A 206 -1.46 13.38 -5.19
C LEU A 206 -1.88 13.01 -6.62
N LYS A 207 -2.12 11.72 -6.89
CA LYS A 207 -2.65 11.25 -8.18
C LYS A 207 -4.00 11.90 -8.51
N GLU A 208 -4.89 11.97 -7.53
CA GLU A 208 -6.23 12.56 -7.69
C GLU A 208 -6.18 14.08 -7.93
N LEU A 209 -5.32 14.80 -7.20
CA LEU A 209 -5.25 16.25 -7.25
C LEU A 209 -4.51 16.82 -8.45
N TYR A 210 -3.48 16.11 -8.93
CA TYR A 210 -2.54 16.65 -9.92
C TYR A 210 -2.45 15.86 -11.22
N ASP A 211 -3.36 14.90 -11.44
CA ASP A 211 -3.33 13.94 -12.54
C ASP A 211 -2.11 12.99 -12.43
N GLY A 212 -2.37 11.68 -12.41
CA GLY A 212 -1.32 10.65 -12.30
C GLY A 212 -0.26 10.74 -13.40
N THR A 213 -0.57 11.31 -14.56
CA THR A 213 0.41 11.54 -15.63
C THR A 213 1.55 12.46 -15.21
N VAL A 214 1.28 13.49 -14.40
CA VAL A 214 2.30 14.41 -13.86
C VAL A 214 3.30 13.65 -12.98
N LEU A 215 2.82 12.72 -12.16
CA LEU A 215 3.68 11.91 -11.30
C LEU A 215 4.59 10.98 -12.13
N PHE A 216 4.09 10.40 -13.23
CA PHE A 216 4.92 9.62 -14.16
C PHE A 216 5.97 10.47 -14.87
N GLU A 217 5.68 11.74 -15.16
CA GLU A 217 6.68 12.66 -15.72
C GLU A 217 7.83 12.92 -14.74
N ILE A 218 7.52 13.08 -13.45
CA ILE A 218 8.52 13.24 -12.38
C ILE A 218 9.40 11.98 -12.29
N ILE A 219 8.79 10.80 -12.27
CA ILE A 219 9.52 9.51 -12.24
C ILE A 219 10.44 9.36 -13.47
N ALA A 220 9.99 9.83 -14.64
CA ALA A 220 10.79 9.86 -15.86
C ALA A 220 11.91 10.92 -15.84
N GLY A 221 12.11 11.62 -14.73
CA GLY A 221 13.16 12.61 -14.52
C GLY A 221 12.85 14.00 -15.08
N LYS A 222 11.58 14.30 -15.38
CA LYS A 222 11.15 15.61 -15.90
C LYS A 222 10.76 16.56 -14.76
N ASN A 223 10.76 17.86 -15.06
CA ASN A 223 10.30 18.93 -14.17
C ASN A 223 8.99 19.54 -14.72
N PRO A 224 7.83 18.90 -14.50
CA PRO A 224 6.56 19.46 -14.96
C PRO A 224 6.25 20.79 -14.25
N PRO A 225 5.62 21.78 -14.91
CA PRO A 225 5.25 23.06 -14.28
C PRO A 225 4.39 22.92 -13.02
N GLU A 226 3.63 21.84 -12.91
CA GLU A 226 2.77 21.51 -11.77
C GLU A 226 3.55 21.15 -10.51
N LEU A 227 4.83 20.78 -10.61
CA LEU A 227 5.65 20.32 -9.48
C LEU A 227 5.71 21.36 -8.35
N ILE A 228 5.89 22.65 -8.67
CA ILE A 228 5.91 23.74 -7.69
C ILE A 228 4.57 23.80 -6.93
N LYS A 229 3.45 23.76 -7.67
CA LYS A 229 2.10 23.79 -7.07
C LYS A 229 1.80 22.54 -6.24
N MET A 230 2.39 21.40 -6.62
CA MET A 230 2.29 20.16 -5.86
C MET A 230 3.05 20.28 -4.55
N ALA A 231 4.28 20.78 -4.58
CA ALA A 231 5.08 21.03 -3.39
C ALA A 231 4.41 22.01 -2.42
N GLU A 232 3.88 23.13 -2.93
CA GLU A 232 3.12 24.11 -2.12
C GLU A 232 1.83 23.53 -1.53
N GLY A 233 1.18 22.64 -2.28
CA GLY A 233 -0.09 22.01 -1.91
C GLY A 233 0.02 20.88 -0.90
N LEU A 234 1.21 20.29 -0.70
CA LEU A 234 1.42 19.16 0.23
C LEU A 234 0.93 19.47 1.65
N GLN A 235 1.19 20.68 2.14
CA GLN A 235 0.77 21.11 3.48
C GLN A 235 -0.75 21.25 3.62
N ASN A 236 -1.50 21.20 2.51
CA ASN A 236 -2.95 21.43 2.42
C ASN A 236 -3.72 20.19 1.92
N ILE A 237 -3.09 19.01 1.90
CA ILE A 237 -3.78 17.76 1.55
C ILE A 237 -4.88 17.50 2.59
N HIS A 238 -6.11 17.34 2.12
CA HIS A 238 -7.27 17.01 2.95
C HIS A 238 -7.52 15.51 2.94
N TYR A 239 -7.66 14.93 4.12
CA TYR A 239 -7.98 13.53 4.33
C TYR A 239 -9.47 13.37 4.69
N SER A 240 -10.02 12.21 4.35
CA SER A 240 -11.33 11.78 4.83
C SER A 240 -11.24 11.34 6.29
N GLU A 241 -12.37 11.38 6.99
CA GLU A 241 -12.43 10.92 8.39
C GLU A 241 -11.95 9.47 8.55
N SER A 242 -12.27 8.57 7.60
CA SER A 242 -11.77 7.20 7.64
C SER A 242 -10.25 7.11 7.51
N GLU A 243 -9.65 7.88 6.60
CA GLU A 243 -8.18 7.93 6.44
C GLU A 243 -7.51 8.52 7.69
N VAL A 244 -8.17 9.45 8.39
CA VAL A 244 -7.67 10.00 9.66
C VAL A 244 -7.74 8.95 10.78
N LEU A 245 -8.85 8.20 10.89
CA LEU A 245 -9.00 7.16 11.90
C LEU A 245 -8.07 5.95 11.65
N ASP A 246 -7.81 5.60 10.39
CA ASP A 246 -6.84 4.57 10.03
C ASP A 246 -5.42 5.00 10.43
N ALA A 247 -5.08 6.27 10.20
CA ALA A 247 -3.81 6.85 10.64
C ALA A 247 -3.66 6.90 12.17
N ASP A 248 -4.73 7.22 12.90
CA ASP A 248 -4.76 7.15 14.37
C ASP A 248 -4.51 5.73 14.87
N SER A 249 -5.18 4.73 14.27
CA SER A 249 -5.00 3.31 14.64
C SER A 249 -3.59 2.82 14.35
N TYR A 250 -3.03 3.21 13.20
CA TYR A 250 -1.65 2.91 12.82
C TYR A 250 -0.65 3.50 13.83
N ALA A 251 -0.87 4.75 14.26
CA ALA A 251 -0.03 5.42 15.25
C ALA A 251 -0.05 4.67 16.59
N VAL A 252 -1.22 4.28 17.07
CA VAL A 252 -1.36 3.50 18.30
C VAL A 252 -0.64 2.16 18.17
N ASP A 253 -0.83 1.43 17.07
CA ASP A 253 -0.17 0.12 16.84
C ASP A 253 1.37 0.21 16.91
N ILE A 254 1.96 1.31 16.43
CA ILE A 254 3.40 1.57 16.57
C ILE A 254 3.76 1.87 18.02
N ILE A 255 2.98 2.72 18.69
CA ILE A 255 3.34 3.29 19.99
C ILE A 255 3.20 2.27 21.13
N CYS A 256 2.27 1.33 21.00
CA CYS A 256 2.03 0.30 22.00
C CYS A 256 3.21 -0.65 22.25
N ASP A 257 4.17 -0.71 21.32
CA ASP A 257 5.40 -1.48 21.47
C ASP A 257 6.50 -0.73 22.27
N PHE A 258 6.25 0.53 22.66
CA PHE A 258 7.21 1.40 23.35
C PHE A 258 6.78 1.77 24.77
N LEU A 259 7.65 2.51 25.47
CA LEU A 259 7.42 3.02 26.84
C LEU A 259 6.66 4.36 26.85
N TYR A 260 6.06 4.75 25.74
CA TYR A 260 5.22 5.95 25.65
C TYR A 260 3.80 5.64 26.08
N ASP A 261 3.15 6.62 26.71
CA ASP A 261 1.71 6.52 26.92
C ASP A 261 1.01 6.54 25.54
N PRO A 262 0.20 5.51 25.19
CA PRO A 262 -0.43 5.40 23.88
C PRO A 262 -1.54 6.44 23.65
N HIS A 263 -1.94 7.19 24.68
CA HIS A 263 -3.05 8.14 24.60
C HIS A 263 -2.63 9.55 24.16
N GLY A 264 -1.42 9.74 23.63
CA GLY A 264 -0.94 11.07 23.23
C GLY A 264 -1.83 11.77 22.21
N MET A 265 -2.38 11.06 21.22
CA MET A 265 -3.31 11.67 20.26
C MET A 265 -4.62 12.11 20.95
N ARG A 266 -5.16 11.29 21.87
CA ARG A 266 -6.35 11.64 22.66
C ARG A 266 -6.12 12.92 23.46
N ASP A 267 -5.00 13.00 24.17
CA ASP A 267 -4.68 14.12 25.05
C ASP A 267 -4.43 15.41 24.25
N PHE A 268 -3.74 15.30 23.12
CA PHE A 268 -3.59 16.40 22.17
C PHE A 268 -4.96 16.92 21.71
N LEU A 269 -5.85 16.03 21.24
CA LEU A 269 -7.16 16.39 20.71
C LEU A 269 -8.07 17.02 21.77
N TYR A 270 -8.16 16.43 22.97
CA TYR A 270 -8.97 17.03 24.03
C TYR A 270 -8.48 18.43 24.39
N ARG A 271 -7.16 18.62 24.48
CA ARG A 271 -6.60 19.94 24.80
C ARG A 271 -6.92 20.97 23.72
N VAL A 272 -6.66 20.67 22.44
CA VAL A 272 -6.90 21.65 21.36
C VAL A 272 -8.39 21.94 21.16
N MET A 273 -9.27 20.98 21.44
CA MET A 273 -10.73 21.20 21.47
C MET A 273 -11.15 22.12 22.62
N GLU A 274 -10.51 22.01 23.79
CA GLU A 274 -10.77 22.87 24.93
C GLU A 274 -10.26 24.30 24.71
N THR A 275 -9.05 24.45 24.16
CA THR A 275 -8.47 25.78 23.89
C THR A 275 -9.11 26.47 22.69
N GLY A 276 -9.69 25.71 21.75
CA GLY A 276 -10.23 26.24 20.50
C GLY A 276 -9.16 26.81 19.57
N GLU A 277 -7.90 26.36 19.72
CA GLU A 277 -6.81 26.80 18.85
C GLU A 277 -7.10 26.44 17.38
N ASP A 278 -6.84 27.39 16.48
CA ASP A 278 -6.94 27.16 15.05
C ASP A 278 -5.68 26.45 14.53
N LEU A 279 -5.81 25.18 14.18
CA LEU A 279 -4.74 24.33 13.64
C LEU A 279 -5.05 23.96 12.19
N ILE A 280 -4.16 24.35 11.27
CA ILE A 280 -4.21 23.88 9.88
C ILE A 280 -4.14 22.34 9.84
N TRP A 281 -3.37 21.73 10.75
CA TRP A 281 -3.27 20.28 10.87
C TRP A 281 -4.65 19.60 11.06
N LEU A 282 -5.51 20.14 11.93
CA LEU A 282 -6.86 19.62 12.17
C LEU A 282 -7.82 19.91 11.00
N LYS A 283 -7.71 21.07 10.36
CA LYS A 283 -8.53 21.40 9.17
C LYS A 283 -8.33 20.39 8.04
N ASN A 284 -7.09 19.95 7.85
CA ASN A 284 -6.71 18.95 6.85
C ASN A 284 -7.06 17.52 7.27
N ARG A 285 -7.35 17.28 8.55
CA ARG A 285 -7.67 15.97 9.14
C ARG A 285 -9.03 16.05 9.85
N PRO A 286 -10.12 16.34 9.11
CA PRO A 286 -11.44 16.48 9.69
C PRO A 286 -11.89 15.16 10.33
N SER A 287 -12.50 15.26 11.50
CA SER A 287 -13.02 14.12 12.24
C SER A 287 -14.23 14.49 13.09
N SER A 288 -15.05 13.50 13.42
CA SER A 288 -16.13 13.65 14.41
C SER A 288 -15.58 13.99 15.80
N ASN A 289 -16.46 14.51 16.66
CA ASN A 289 -16.14 14.79 18.06
C ASN A 289 -15.80 13.53 18.88
N ASP A 290 -16.09 12.34 18.33
CA ASP A 290 -15.81 11.05 18.96
C ASP A 290 -14.38 10.57 18.69
N ARG A 291 -13.59 11.23 17.82
CA ARG A 291 -12.20 10.83 17.50
C ARG A 291 -11.33 10.57 18.76
N PRO A 292 -11.31 11.42 19.81
CA PRO A 292 -10.53 11.12 21.01
C PRO A 292 -10.96 9.84 21.72
N ILE A 293 -12.25 9.52 21.69
CA ILE A 293 -12.82 8.29 22.28
C ILE A 293 -12.42 7.07 21.45
N LEU A 294 -12.38 7.20 20.12
CA LEU A 294 -11.94 6.12 19.24
C LEU A 294 -10.44 5.82 19.42
N VAL A 295 -9.60 6.85 19.55
CA VAL A 295 -8.17 6.70 19.89
C VAL A 295 -7.99 5.98 21.23
N GLU A 296 -8.74 6.38 22.26
CA GLU A 296 -8.75 5.70 23.57
C GLU A 296 -9.05 4.20 23.44
N GLN A 297 -10.07 3.86 22.64
CA GLN A 297 -10.48 2.47 22.43
C GLN A 297 -9.39 1.66 21.73
N SER A 298 -8.74 2.23 20.71
CA SER A 298 -7.62 1.58 20.02
C SER A 298 -6.43 1.30 20.96
N ALA A 299 -6.21 2.16 21.96
CA ALA A 299 -5.12 2.02 22.93
C ALA A 299 -5.41 1.01 24.08
N SER A 300 -6.63 0.47 24.17
CA SER A 300 -7.10 -0.33 25.33
C SER A 300 -6.30 -1.61 25.62
N GLY A 301 -5.54 -2.13 24.66
CA GLY A 301 -4.68 -3.30 24.83
C GLY A 301 -3.23 -2.99 25.23
N CYS A 302 -2.88 -1.72 25.32
CA CYS A 302 -1.50 -1.28 25.43
C CYS A 302 -1.06 -1.14 26.90
N GLY A 303 0.23 -1.33 27.14
CA GLY A 303 0.80 -1.19 28.49
C GLY A 303 0.79 0.26 28.98
N PRO A 304 1.02 0.49 30.29
CA PRO A 304 1.23 1.84 30.78
C PRO A 304 2.49 2.45 30.17
N GLY A 305 2.51 3.76 30.00
CA GLY A 305 3.65 4.48 29.45
C GLY A 305 3.86 5.83 30.12
N SER A 306 4.88 6.55 29.67
CA SER A 306 5.22 7.88 30.17
C SER A 306 4.94 8.97 29.14
N THR A 307 4.51 10.15 29.60
CA THR A 307 4.25 11.32 28.75
C THR A 307 5.52 12.07 28.35
N PHE A 308 6.57 11.96 29.19
CA PHE A 308 7.86 12.66 29.11
C PHE A 308 7.75 14.18 28.88
N GLU A 309 6.75 14.82 29.50
CA GLU A 309 6.50 16.26 29.40
C GLU A 309 7.75 17.12 29.64
N SER A 310 8.44 16.95 30.77
CA SER A 310 9.61 17.79 31.10
C SER A 310 10.75 17.65 30.08
N ARG A 311 10.93 16.46 29.49
CA ARG A 311 11.94 16.23 28.45
C ARG A 311 11.58 17.00 27.19
N TYR A 312 10.32 16.93 26.77
CA TYR A 312 9.82 17.66 25.61
C TYR A 312 9.93 19.19 25.80
N GLN A 313 9.44 19.71 26.92
CA GLN A 313 9.44 21.14 27.22
C GLN A 313 10.85 21.74 27.28
N MET A 314 11.84 20.97 27.75
CA MET A 314 13.25 21.39 27.74
C MET A 314 13.78 21.70 26.34
N PHE A 315 13.32 20.98 25.31
CA PHE A 315 13.71 21.20 23.93
C PHE A 315 12.90 22.32 23.27
N VAL A 316 11.58 22.31 23.44
CA VAL A 316 10.69 23.32 22.84
C VAL A 316 11.01 24.73 23.34
N ALA A 317 11.39 24.89 24.61
CA ALA A 317 11.79 26.19 25.17
C ALA A 317 13.03 26.82 24.48
N LYS A 318 13.74 26.07 23.63
CA LYS A 318 14.92 26.52 22.88
C LYS A 318 14.63 26.85 21.41
N LEU A 319 13.40 26.64 20.95
CA LEU A 319 12.98 27.07 19.62
C LEU A 319 12.99 28.60 19.53
N PRO A 320 13.31 29.16 18.35
CA PRO A 320 13.43 30.61 18.14
C PRO A 320 12.10 31.35 18.21
#